data_AF-A0A8H5C1F7-F1
#
_entry.id   AF-A0A8H5C1F7-F1
#
_cell.length_a   1.000
_cell.length_b   1.000
_cell.length_c   1.000
_cell.angle_alpha   90.00
_cell.angle_beta   90.00
_cell.angle_gamma   90.00
#
_symmetry.space_group_name_H-M   'P 1'
#
loop_
_entity.id
_entity.type
_entity.pdbx_description
1 polymer ?
#
loop_
_entity_poly.entity_id
_entity_poly.type
_entity_poly.pdbx_seq_one_letter_code
_entity_poly.pdbx_strand_id
1 'polypeptide(L)' 'MERSSGLRSPPPPRSNAASPRPKFDGPLLKAYMKKLAATTLQSKTWAEIKDRERLKSLTKEIGERVKERMLEIQPRGLT' A
#
# COMPACT_ATOMS: atom_id res chain seq x y z
N MET A 1 45.70 -20.88 39.72
CA MET A 1 45.31 -20.16 38.49
C MET A 1 43.78 -20.07 38.48
N GLU A 2 43.25 -18.99 39.04
CA GLU A 2 41.81 -18.80 39.26
C GLU A 2 41.20 -18.17 38.01
N ARG A 3 40.21 -18.86 37.41
CA ARG A 3 39.48 -18.37 36.23
C ARG A 3 38.29 -17.54 36.72
N SER A 4 38.41 -16.23 36.57
CA SER A 4 37.35 -15.25 36.82
C SER A 4 36.08 -15.63 36.06
N SER A 5 35.06 -16.07 36.81
CA SER A 5 33.73 -16.36 36.27
C SER A 5 33.04 -15.04 35.94
N GLY A 6 33.05 -14.69 34.66
CA GLY A 6 32.27 -13.56 34.13
C GLY A 6 30.78 -13.84 34.24
N LEU A 7 30.12 -13.23 35.22
CA LEU A 7 28.67 -13.17 35.35
C LEU A 7 28.08 -12.35 34.19
N ARG A 8 27.78 -13.01 33.07
CA ARG A 8 27.01 -12.43 31.97
C ARG A 8 25.53 -12.76 32.19
N SER A 9 24.71 -11.76 32.49
CA SER A 9 23.26 -11.91 32.60
C SER A 9 22.70 -12.54 31.32
N PRO A 10 21.68 -13.42 31.40
CA PRO A 10 21.06 -13.99 30.21
C PRO A 10 20.48 -12.88 29.33
N PRO A 11 20.57 -12.99 27.99
CA PRO A 11 19.96 -12.02 27.09
C PRO A 11 18.44 -11.99 27.34
N PRO A 12 17.80 -10.81 27.30
CA PRO A 12 16.37 -10.71 27.50
C PRO A 12 15.64 -11.56 26.46
N PRO A 13 14.56 -12.25 26.84
CA PRO A 13 13.77 -13.03 25.91
C PRO A 13 13.28 -12.12 24.79
N ARG A 14 13.58 -12.49 23.53
CA ARG A 14 13.05 -11.77 22.37
C ARG A 14 11.53 -11.96 22.38
N SER A 15 10.78 -10.90 22.65
CA SER A 15 9.32 -10.93 22.64
C SER A 15 8.82 -11.33 21.25
N ASN A 16 8.30 -12.55 21.13
CA ASN A 16 7.59 -13.05 19.95
C ASN A 16 6.14 -12.52 19.87
N ALA A 17 5.85 -11.40 20.54
CA ALA A 17 4.53 -10.81 20.53
C ALA A 17 4.22 -10.28 19.14
N ALA A 18 3.15 -10.78 18.52
CA ALA A 18 2.63 -10.24 17.28
C ALA A 18 2.27 -8.77 17.52
N SER A 19 3.04 -7.85 16.95
CA SER A 19 2.72 -6.42 16.98
C SER A 19 1.37 -6.22 16.28
N PRO A 20 0.41 -5.50 16.87
CA PRO A 20 -0.87 -5.19 16.24
C PRO A 20 -0.64 -4.19 15.12
N ARG A 21 -0.10 -4.68 14.00
CA ARG A 21 0.14 -3.89 12.81
C ARG A 21 -1.20 -3.71 12.10
N PRO A 22 -1.62 -2.47 11.80
CA PRO A 22 -2.83 -2.23 11.04
C PRO A 22 -2.74 -2.97 9.70
N LYS A 23 -3.72 -3.83 9.42
CA LYS A 23 -3.78 -4.54 8.15
C LYS A 23 -4.51 -3.67 7.14
N PHE A 24 -3.86 -3.40 6.01
CA PHE A 24 -4.48 -2.66 4.91
C PHE A 24 -5.67 -3.42 4.33
N ASP A 25 -6.80 -2.74 4.12
CA ASP A 25 -7.99 -3.32 3.48
C ASP A 25 -7.83 -3.37 1.95
N GLY A 26 -7.07 -4.36 1.49
CA GLY A 26 -6.85 -4.65 0.07
C GLY A 26 -8.15 -4.96 -0.72
N PRO A 27 -9.09 -5.76 -0.20
CA PRO A 27 -10.37 -6.01 -0.85
C PRO A 27 -11.16 -4.73 -1.14
N LEU A 28 -11.21 -3.80 -0.18
CA LEU A 28 -11.88 -2.51 -0.34
C LEU A 28 -11.23 -1.67 -1.45
N LEU A 29 -9.89 -1.57 -1.45
CA LEU A 29 -9.17 -0.86 -2.50
C LEU A 29 -9.42 -1.50 -3.88
N LYS A 30 -9.39 -2.83 -3.97
CA LYS A 30 -9.62 -3.57 -5.21
C LYS A 30 -11.02 -3.32 -5.78
N ALA A 31 -12.05 -3.31 -4.94
CA ALA A 31 -13.41 -3.00 -5.36
C ALA A 31 -13.52 -1.56 -5.90
N TYR A 32 -12.90 -0.61 -5.20
CA TYR A 32 -12.82 0.78 -5.64
C TYR A 32 -12.11 0.93 -6.99
N MET A 33 -10.93 0.32 -7.15
CA MET A 33 -10.15 0.38 -8.39
C MET A 33 -10.93 -0.14 -9.59
N LYS A 34 -11.66 -1.25 -9.44
CA LYS A 34 -12.51 -1.80 -10.49
C LYS A 34 -13.61 -0.83 -10.90
N LYS A 35 -14.32 -0.25 -9.93
CA LYS A 35 -15.36 0.75 -10.17
C LYS A 35 -14.78 1.98 -10.88
N LEU A 36 -13.66 2.49 -10.37
CA LEU A 36 -12.98 3.67 -10.90
C LEU A 36 -12.60 3.46 -12.37
N ALA A 37 -11.88 2.38 -12.68
CA ALA A 37 -11.46 2.07 -14.04
C ALA A 37 -12.65 1.93 -15.00
N ALA A 38 -13.71 1.24 -14.58
CA ALA A 38 -14.94 1.13 -15.36
C ALA A 38 -15.53 2.52 -15.64
N THR A 39 -15.74 3.35 -14.62
CA THR A 39 -16.34 4.68 -14.79
C THR A 39 -15.50 5.64 -15.63
N THR A 40 -14.16 5.57 -15.51
CA THR A 40 -13.24 6.48 -16.19
C THR A 40 -13.01 6.09 -17.65
N LEU A 41 -13.02 4.80 -17.97
CA LEU A 41 -12.66 4.29 -19.30
C LEU A 41 -13.87 3.90 -20.16
N GLN A 42 -14.99 3.46 -19.57
CA GLN A 42 -16.18 3.05 -20.35
C GLN A 42 -16.81 4.21 -21.14
N SER A 43 -16.63 5.45 -20.69
CA SER A 43 -17.15 6.65 -21.36
C SER A 43 -16.24 7.17 -22.48
N LYS A 44 -15.10 6.53 -22.76
CA LYS A 44 -14.10 7.00 -23.73
C LYS A 44 -14.15 6.19 -25.02
N THR A 45 -14.23 6.90 -26.14
CA THR A 45 -14.03 6.36 -27.49
C THR A 45 -12.57 6.62 -27.93
N TRP A 46 -11.94 5.62 -28.56
CA TRP A 46 -10.53 5.62 -28.95
C TRP A 46 -10.43 5.44 -30.47
N ALA A 47 -9.68 6.30 -31.17
CA ALA A 47 -9.59 6.26 -32.64
C ALA A 47 -8.23 6.70 -33.20
N GLU A 48 -7.33 7.34 -32.43
CA GLU A 48 -6.18 8.04 -33.01
C GLU A 48 -4.90 8.02 -32.17
N ILE A 49 -3.76 8.33 -32.81
CA ILE A 49 -2.43 8.46 -32.18
C ILE A 49 -2.42 9.43 -30.98
N LYS A 50 -3.30 10.45 -30.99
CA LYS A 50 -3.51 11.39 -29.86
C LYS A 50 -4.03 10.71 -28.59
N ASP A 51 -4.57 9.50 -28.68
CA ASP A 51 -5.01 8.72 -27.52
C ASP A 51 -3.85 8.32 -26.61
N ARG A 52 -2.59 8.30 -27.08
CA ARG A 52 -1.43 8.03 -26.21
C ARG A 52 -1.23 9.08 -25.13
N GLU A 53 -1.37 10.36 -25.45
CA GLU A 53 -1.26 11.43 -24.44
C GLU A 53 -2.45 11.42 -23.49
N ARG A 54 -3.64 11.17 -24.04
CA ARG A 54 -4.86 11.00 -23.25
C ARG A 54 -4.77 9.82 -22.29
N LEU A 55 -4.20 8.71 -22.73
CA LEU A 55 -3.98 7.51 -21.92
C LEU A 55 -2.99 7.80 -20.78
N LYS A 56 -1.91 8.55 -21.04
CA LYS A 56 -0.98 9.00 -19.99
C LYS A 56 -1.71 9.85 -18.93
N SER A 57 -2.53 10.81 -19.37
CA SER A 57 -3.33 11.65 -18.48
C SER A 57 -4.31 10.83 -17.63
N LEU A 58 -5.05 9.91 -18.25
CA LEU A 58 -6.00 9.03 -17.55
C LEU A 58 -5.29 8.09 -16.56
N THR A 59 -4.11 7.60 -16.93
CA THR A 59 -3.29 6.75 -16.04
C THR A 59 -2.85 7.53 -14.82
N LYS A 60 -2.43 8.79 -15.00
CA LYS A 60 -2.06 9.70 -13.90
C LYS A 60 -3.26 9.97 -12.99
N GLU A 61 -4.40 10.33 -13.56
CA GLU A 61 -5.64 10.61 -12.81
C GLU A 61 -6.10 9.41 -11.98
N ILE A 62 -6.14 8.22 -12.59
CA ILE A 62 -6.50 6.99 -11.88
C ILE A 62 -5.50 6.72 -10.75
N GLY A 63 -4.21 6.89 -11.00
CA GLY A 63 -3.16 6.69 -9.99
C GLY A 63 -3.26 7.64 -8.79
N GLU A 64 -3.58 8.92 -9.04
CA GLU A 64 -3.79 9.91 -7.99
C GLU A 64 -5.00 9.55 -7.11
N ARG A 65 -6.14 9.23 -7.72
CA ARG A 65 -7.35 8.82 -6.99
C ARG A 65 -7.16 7.53 -6.18
N VAL A 66 -6.43 6.55 -6.73
CA VAL A 66 -6.10 5.32 -6.00
C VAL A 66 -5.23 5.63 -4.78
N LYS A 67 -4.24 6.51 -4.93
CA LYS A 67 -3.37 6.93 -3.82
C LYS A 67 -4.16 7.65 -2.74
N GLU A 68 -5.03 8.58 -3.09
CA GLU A 68 -5.93 9.24 -2.13
C GLU A 68 -6.78 8.22 -1.39
N ARG A 69 -7.38 7.26 -2.11
CA ARG A 69 -8.17 6.19 -1.48
C ARG A 69 -7.34 5.31 -0.55
N MET A 70 -6.08 5.04 -0.87
CA MET A 70 -5.18 4.30 0.02
C MET A 70 -4.92 5.07 1.33
N LEU A 71 -4.75 6.38 1.26
CA LEU A 71 -4.56 7.24 2.43
C LEU A 71 -5.84 7.35 3.27
N GLU A 72 -7.02 7.35 2.65
CA GLU A 72 -8.30 7.29 3.38
C GLU A 72 -8.47 5.96 4.13
N ILE A 73 -8.09 4.84 3.49
CA ILE A 73 -8.16 3.51 4.10
C ILE A 73 -7.17 3.39 5.28
N GLN A 74 -5.96 3.95 5.12
CA GLN A 74 -4.91 3.88 6.13
C GLN A 74 -4.17 5.23 6.26
N PRO A 75 -4.71 6.18 7.05
CA PRO A 75 -4.19 7.55 7.13
C PRO A 75 -2.77 7.65 7.72
N ARG A 76 -2.37 6.65 8.53
CA ARG A 76 -1.09 6.64 9.25
C ARG A 76 0.01 5.84 8.53
N GLY A 77 -0.22 5.49 7.26
CA GLY A 77 0.77 4.79 6.41
C GLY A 77 0.84 3.28 6.65
N LEU A 78 1.28 2.55 5.62
CA LEU A 78 1.58 1.11 5.62
C LEU A 78 2.78 0.86 6.54
N THR A 79 2.54 0.60 7.83
CA THR A 79 3.64 0.31 8.76
C THR A 79 4.15 -1.09 8.60
#